data_AF-A0A3C1KVU2-F1
#
_entry.id   AF-A0A3C1KVU2-F1
#
_cell.length_a   1.000
_cell.length_b   1.000
_cell.length_c   1.000
_cell.angle_alpha   90.00
_cell.angle_beta   90.00
_cell.angle_gamma   90.00
#
_symmetry.space_group_name_H-M   'P 1'
#
loop_
_entity.id
_entity.type
_entity.pdbx_description
1 polymer ?
#
loop_
_entity_poly.entity_id
_entity_poly.type
_entity_poly.pdbx_seq_one_letter_code
_entity_poly.pdbx_strand_id
1 'polypeptide(L)'
;LETVLYSAPKVIGNKATVQATIVILHALKKQELNVTFALINTAGAWRVTDVTVKGSPSMLTRIRDDQIKKIYARGGWPKLLELMRKRVAKLKR
;
A
#
# COMPACT_ATOMS: atom_id res chain seq x y z
N LEU A 1 16.04 8.33 5.45
CA LEU A 1 15.31 8.70 4.22
C LEU A 1 15.98 9.96 3.69
N GLU A 2 16.41 9.96 2.44
CA GLU A 2 17.13 11.10 1.84
C GLU A 2 16.18 11.94 0.99
N THR A 3 15.56 11.33 -0.02
CA THR A 3 14.65 12.04 -0.93
C THR A 3 13.59 11.10 -1.53
N VAL A 4 12.53 11.70 -2.08
CA VAL A 4 11.52 11.01 -2.87
C VAL A 4 11.37 11.75 -4.20
N LEU A 5 11.62 11.04 -5.30
CA LEU A 5 11.52 11.58 -6.66
C LEU A 5 10.23 11.07 -7.29
N TYR A 6 9.37 11.96 -7.76
CA TYR A 6 8.11 11.60 -8.41
C TYR A 6 8.21 11.75 -9.93
N SER A 7 7.65 10.78 -10.65
CA SER A 7 7.45 10.88 -12.10
C SER A 7 6.14 11.60 -12.41
N ALA A 8 6.01 12.07 -13.66
CA ALA A 8 4.75 12.63 -14.13
C ALA A 8 3.59 11.62 -13.97
N PRO A 9 2.42 12.05 -13.47
CA PRO A 9 1.26 11.18 -13.31
C PRO A 9 0.73 10.73 -14.68
N LYS A 10 0.38 9.46 -14.79
CA LYS A 10 -0.45 8.95 -15.90
C LYS A 10 -1.91 8.95 -15.46
N VAL A 11 -2.72 9.86 -16.00
CA VAL A 11 -4.14 10.01 -15.67
C VAL A 11 -5.02 9.37 -16.76
N ILE A 12 -6.01 8.58 -16.36
CA ILE A 12 -7.01 7.96 -17.24
C ILE A 12 -8.39 8.10 -16.57
N GLY A 13 -9.18 9.07 -17.03
CA GLY A 13 -10.47 9.38 -16.41
C GLY A 13 -10.34 9.76 -14.93
N ASN A 14 -11.03 9.04 -14.05
CA ASN A 14 -10.96 9.22 -12.60
C ASN A 14 -9.85 8.40 -11.93
N LYS A 15 -8.94 7.77 -12.69
CA LYS A 15 -7.81 7.01 -12.14
C LYS A 15 -6.50 7.66 -12.53
N ALA A 16 -5.51 7.56 -11.65
CA ALA A 16 -4.16 8.00 -11.94
C ALA A 16 -3.13 7.02 -11.39
N THR A 17 -1.97 6.98 -12.04
CA THR A 17 -0.82 6.22 -11.58
C THR A 17 0.36 7.17 -11.44
N VAL A 18 1.03 7.14 -10.28
CA VAL A 18 2.22 7.95 -10.02
C VAL A 18 3.37 7.02 -9.62
N GLN A 19 4.48 7.10 -10.33
CA GLN A 19 5.70 6.40 -9.94
C GLN A 19 6.55 7.30 -9.06
N ALA A 20 7.20 6.70 -8.06
CA ALA A 20 8.14 7.38 -7.19
C ALA A 20 9.37 6.52 -6.91
N THR A 21 10.52 7.16 -6.79
CA THR A 21 11.77 6.55 -6.35
C THR A 21 12.11 7.12 -4.97
N ILE A 22 12.03 6.26 -3.96
CA ILE A 22 12.41 6.61 -2.59
C ILE A 22 13.89 6.25 -2.41
N VAL A 23 14.70 7.25 -2.12
CA VAL A 23 16.14 7.09 -1.87
C VAL A 23 16.38 7.03 -0.36
N ILE A 24 16.95 5.91 0.08
CA ILE A 24 17.27 5.64 1.48
C ILE A 24 18.79 5.57 1.60
N LEU A 25 19.39 6.56 2.28
CA LEU A 25 20.75 6.46 2.79
C LEU A 25 20.75 5.60 4.05
N HIS A 26 21.46 4.47 4.00
CA HIS A 26 21.73 3.65 5.17
C HIS A 26 23.23 3.41 5.26
N ALA A 27 23.91 4.08 6.21
CA ALA A 27 25.31 4.01 6.66
C ALA A 27 26.43 3.75 5.62
N LEU A 28 26.32 2.71 4.79
CA LEU A 28 27.31 2.26 3.80
C LEU A 28 26.71 1.95 2.42
N LYS A 29 25.39 2.14 2.20
CA LYS A 29 24.74 1.87 0.92
C LYS A 29 23.57 2.81 0.65
N LYS A 30 23.54 3.35 -0.57
CA LYS A 30 22.36 3.99 -1.15
C LYS A 30 21.41 2.89 -1.61
N GLN A 31 20.19 2.87 -1.09
CA GLN A 31 19.14 1.98 -1.54
C GLN A 31 18.04 2.79 -2.24
N GLU A 32 17.65 2.35 -3.42
CA GLU A 32 16.55 2.94 -4.18
C GLU A 32 15.35 1.99 -4.18
N LEU A 33 14.21 2.50 -3.73
CA LEU A 33 12.95 1.78 -3.70
C LEU A 33 12.01 2.42 -4.71
N ASN A 34 11.69 1.68 -5.77
CA ASN A 34 10.75 2.12 -6.79
C ASN A 34 9.34 1.71 -6.37
N VAL A 35 8.44 2.68 -6.29
CA VAL A 35 7.07 2.52 -5.82
C VAL A 35 6.11 3.09 -6.86
N THR A 36 5.00 2.40 -7.09
CA THR A 36 3.89 2.87 -7.93
C THR A 36 2.66 3.06 -7.06
N PHE A 37 2.11 4.27 -7.05
CA PHE A 37 0.85 4.61 -6.41
C PHE A 37 -0.27 4.51 -7.44
N ALA A 38 -1.32 3.76 -7.10
CA ALA A 38 -2.60 3.83 -7.79
C ALA A 38 -3.51 4.82 -7.05
N LEU A 39 -4.12 5.74 -7.78
CA LEU A 39 -5.01 6.75 -7.23
C LEU A 39 -6.37 6.71 -7.92
N ILE A 40 -7.39 7.09 -7.17
CA ILE A 40 -8.74 7.34 -7.68
C ILE A 40 -9.19 8.74 -7.29
N ASN A 41 -9.81 9.46 -8.21
CA ASN A 41 -10.51 10.70 -7.92
C ASN A 41 -11.93 10.35 -7.49
N THR A 42 -12.25 10.70 -6.25
CA THR A 42 -13.60 10.57 -5.69
C THR A 42 -14.04 11.95 -5.22
N ALA A 43 -15.15 12.44 -5.78
CA ALA A 43 -15.72 13.76 -5.45
C ALA A 43 -14.70 14.91 -5.54
N GLY A 44 -13.89 14.92 -6.60
CA GLY A 44 -12.87 15.96 -6.83
C GLY A 44 -11.57 15.76 -6.06
N ALA A 45 -11.49 14.79 -5.15
CA ALA A 45 -10.29 14.51 -4.35
C ALA A 45 -9.60 13.22 -4.80
N TRP A 46 -8.30 13.32 -5.11
CA TRP A 46 -7.45 12.17 -5.38
C TRP A 46 -7.07 11.45 -4.08
N ARG A 47 -7.25 10.13 -4.07
CA ARG A 47 -6.90 9.27 -2.94
C ARG A 47 -6.08 8.09 -3.42
N VAL A 48 -5.04 7.73 -2.66
CA VAL A 48 -4.25 6.53 -2.91
C VAL A 48 -5.10 5.30 -2.57
N THR A 49 -5.22 4.37 -3.51
CA THR A 49 -5.96 3.12 -3.32
C THR A 49 -5.06 1.92 -3.17
N ASP A 50 -3.92 1.89 -3.87
CA ASP A 50 -2.96 0.80 -3.78
C ASP A 50 -1.53 1.32 -3.96
N VAL A 51 -0.59 0.54 -3.46
CA VAL A 51 0.84 0.80 -3.54
C VAL A 51 1.54 -0.46 -4.00
N THR A 52 2.32 -0.37 -5.05
CA THR A 52 3.11 -1.48 -5.58
C THR A 52 4.58 -1.15 -5.49
N VAL A 53 5.35 -1.97 -4.79
CA VAL A 53 6.81 -1.88 -4.80
C VAL A 53 7.32 -2.66 -6.01
N LYS A 54 8.25 -2.09 -6.78
CA LYS A 54 8.84 -2.75 -7.96
C LYS A 54 9.37 -4.13 -7.58
N GLY A 55 8.96 -5.14 -8.34
CA GLY A 55 9.32 -6.54 -8.09
C GLY A 55 8.47 -7.25 -7.02
N SER A 56 7.46 -6.59 -6.44
CA SER A 56 6.50 -7.19 -5.52
C SER A 56 5.06 -7.09 -6.06
N PRO A 57 4.17 -8.04 -5.72
CA PRO A 57 2.73 -7.86 -5.91
C PRO A 57 2.24 -6.60 -5.20
N SER A 58 1.07 -6.08 -5.60
CA SER A 58 0.50 -4.92 -4.94
C SER A 58 0.30 -5.16 -3.44
N MET A 59 0.45 -4.11 -2.63
CA MET A 59 0.32 -4.24 -1.18
C MET A 59 -1.07 -4.74 -0.78
N LEU A 60 -2.12 -4.30 -1.48
CA LEU A 60 -3.47 -4.84 -1.27
C LEU A 60 -3.55 -6.34 -1.59
N THR A 61 -2.97 -6.76 -2.72
CA THR A 61 -2.94 -8.18 -3.13
C THR A 61 -2.26 -9.03 -2.05
N ARG A 62 -1.10 -8.56 -1.56
CA ARG A 62 -0.35 -9.25 -0.51
C ARG A 62 -1.13 -9.33 0.80
N ILE A 63 -1.73 -8.23 1.25
CA ILE A 63 -2.58 -8.24 2.46
C ILE A 63 -3.74 -9.21 2.29
N ARG A 64 -4.43 -9.14 1.15
CA ARG A 64 -5.57 -10.01 0.83
C ARG A 64 -5.16 -11.47 0.87
N ASP A 65 -4.10 -11.85 0.17
CA ASP A 65 -3.75 -13.24 -0.06
C ASP A 65 -3.02 -13.86 1.13
N ASP A 66 -2.11 -13.12 1.77
CA ASP A 66 -1.29 -13.66 2.86
C ASP A 66 -1.97 -13.61 4.21
N GLN A 67 -2.88 -12.66 4.43
CA GLN A 67 -3.49 -12.41 5.73
C GLN A 67 -5.01 -12.64 5.68
N ILE A 68 -5.73 -11.89 4.83
CA ILE A 68 -7.19 -11.86 4.87
C ILE A 68 -7.79 -13.21 4.46
N LYS A 69 -7.36 -13.78 3.32
CA LYS A 69 -7.88 -15.07 2.83
C LYS A 69 -7.69 -16.19 3.85
N LYS A 70 -6.53 -16.27 4.50
CA LYS A 70 -6.23 -17.31 5.50
C LYS A 70 -7.10 -17.17 6.75
N ILE A 71 -7.34 -15.95 7.21
CA ILE A 71 -8.22 -15.69 8.36
C ILE A 71 -9.68 -15.99 7.98
N TYR A 72 -10.10 -15.53 6.80
CA TYR A 72 -11.46 -15.72 6.30
C TYR A 72 -11.80 -17.21 6.15
N ALA A 73 -10.88 -18.02 5.61
CA ALA A 73 -11.07 -19.46 5.47
C ALA A 73 -11.30 -20.18 6.82
N ARG A 74 -10.84 -19.61 7.94
CA ARG A 74 -10.96 -20.22 9.27
C ARG A 74 -12.25 -19.85 10.03
N GLY A 75 -12.95 -18.79 9.64
CA GLY A 75 -14.09 -18.30 10.43
C GLY A 75 -14.85 -17.12 9.83
N GLY A 76 -14.73 -16.89 8.52
CA GLY A 76 -15.45 -15.87 7.78
C GLY A 76 -15.24 -14.44 8.28
N TRP A 77 -16.23 -13.59 7.99
CA TRP A 77 -16.27 -12.20 8.42
C TRP A 77 -16.22 -12.01 9.94
N PRO A 78 -16.93 -12.80 10.78
CA PRO A 78 -16.90 -12.61 12.22
C PRO A 78 -15.48 -12.72 12.79
N LYS A 79 -14.72 -13.77 12.39
CA LYS A 79 -13.35 -13.96 12.89
C LYS A 79 -12.40 -12.88 12.42
N LEU A 80 -12.54 -12.44 11.17
CA LEU A 80 -11.73 -11.37 10.61
C LEU A 80 -11.93 -10.05 11.38
N LEU A 81 -13.19 -9.65 11.58
CA LEU A 81 -13.52 -8.41 12.28
C LEU A 81 -13.08 -8.44 13.76
N GLU A 82 -13.22 -9.58 14.43
CA GLU A 82 -12.71 -9.79 15.79
C GLU A 82 -11.20 -9.52 15.86
N LEU A 83 -10.42 -10.14 14.97
CA LEU A 83 -8.96 -9.99 14.95
C LEU A 83 -8.53 -8.57 14.57
N MET A 84 -9.22 -7.92 13.64
CA MET A 84 -8.95 -6.52 13.27
C MET A 84 -9.18 -5.59 14.48
N ARG A 85 -10.29 -5.73 15.20
CA ARG A 85 -10.57 -4.94 16.41
C ARG A 85 -9.50 -5.15 17.49
N LYS A 86 -9.11 -6.41 17.73
CA LYS A 86 -8.02 -6.75 18.66
C LYS A 86 -6.69 -6.10 18.25
N ARG A 87 -6.34 -6.13 16.96
CA ARG A 87 -5.11 -5.51 16.45
C ARG A 87 -5.12 -4.00 16.63
N VAL A 88 -6.24 -3.32 16.32
CA VAL A 88 -6.40 -1.88 16.52
C VAL A 88 -6.25 -1.52 18.01
N ALA A 89 -6.89 -2.26 18.91
CA ALA A 89 -6.77 -2.03 20.34
C ALA A 89 -5.32 -2.16 20.84
N LYS A 90 -4.54 -3.10 20.27
CA LYS A 90 -3.12 -3.27 20.59
C LYS A 90 -2.24 -2.12 20.09
N LEU A 91 -2.55 -1.52 18.94
CA LEU A 91 -1.76 -0.43 18.34
C LEU A 91 -2.05 0.95 18.94
N LYS A 92 -3.17 1.09 19.66
CA LYS A 92 -3.52 2.31 20.40
C LYS A 92 -2.88 2.38 21.79
N ARG A 93 -2.19 1.33 22.22
CA ARG A 93 -1.36 1.29 23.42
C ARG A 93 0.09 1.53 23.04
#